data_AF-A0A6V7XNV0-F1
#
_entry.id   AF-A0A6V7XNV0-F1
#
_cell.length_a   1.000
_cell.length_b   1.000
_cell.length_c   1.000
_cell.angle_alpha   90.00
_cell.angle_beta   90.00
_cell.angle_gamma   90.00
#
_symmetry.space_group_name_H-M   'P 1'
#
loop_
_entity.id
_entity.type
_entity.pdbx_description
1 polymer ?
#
loop_
_entity_poly.entity_id
_entity_poly.type
_entity_poly.pdbx_seq_one_letter_code
_entity_poly.pdbx_strand_id
1 'polypeptide(L)'
;MKSKQFPIGHPVVLTRETLLKPPNAPFPWTLPEHNTYKGLLLVRVLPPTTIMQGTPPLLGYRTHDGRLTFPLCAACADNKEQHICHHGDKKRSWVSGYTHVELNKALQLGYKVVDVHEVFINISAFFFNSNSNDSK
;
A
#
# COMPACT_ATOMS: atom_id res chain seq x y z
N MET A 1 -7.15 -18.35 7.89
CA MET A 1 -7.36 -17.63 6.61
C MET A 1 -8.71 -17.90 5.92
N LYS A 2 -9.62 -18.71 6.48
CA LYS A 2 -10.89 -19.13 5.85
C LYS A 2 -12.13 -18.31 6.31
N SER A 3 -12.08 -16.99 6.42
CA SER A 3 -13.29 -16.22 6.83
C SER A 3 -13.33 -14.77 6.37
N LYS A 4 -12.37 -14.35 5.54
CA LYS A 4 -12.31 -12.96 5.04
C LYS A 4 -12.62 -12.94 3.57
N GLN A 5 -13.35 -11.90 3.17
CA GLN A 5 -13.67 -11.58 1.80
C GLN A 5 -12.40 -11.43 0.96
N PHE A 6 -12.34 -12.11 -0.17
CA PHE A 6 -11.27 -11.98 -1.16
C PHE A 6 -11.87 -11.71 -2.55
N PRO A 7 -11.14 -10.96 -3.40
CA PRO A 7 -11.62 -10.65 -4.74
C PRO A 7 -11.75 -11.91 -5.61
N ILE A 8 -12.81 -11.97 -6.40
CA ILE A 8 -13.04 -13.00 -7.42
C ILE A 8 -13.39 -12.31 -8.73
N GLY A 9 -12.86 -12.85 -9.83
CA GLY A 9 -13.11 -12.36 -11.18
C GLY A 9 -11.89 -11.71 -11.81
N HIS A 10 -12.11 -11.14 -13.00
CA HIS A 10 -11.07 -10.38 -13.69
C HIS A 10 -11.02 -8.96 -13.12
N PRO A 11 -9.85 -8.47 -12.69
CA PRO A 11 -9.73 -7.12 -12.15
C PRO A 11 -9.98 -6.09 -13.26
N VAL A 12 -10.61 -4.99 -12.88
CA VAL A 12 -10.69 -3.78 -13.69
C VAL A 12 -9.60 -2.82 -13.21
N VAL A 13 -8.86 -2.27 -14.18
CA VAL A 13 -7.76 -1.34 -13.94
C VAL A 13 -8.28 0.08 -14.06
N LEU A 14 -8.21 0.84 -12.97
CA LEU A 14 -8.41 2.28 -12.98
C LEU A 14 -7.07 2.95 -13.27
N THR A 15 -6.98 3.62 -14.42
CA THR A 15 -5.80 4.38 -14.85
C THR A 15 -5.79 5.78 -14.24
N ARG A 16 -4.65 6.45 -14.30
CA ARG A 16 -4.44 7.81 -13.75
C ARG A 16 -5.54 8.80 -14.16
N GLU A 17 -6.01 8.78 -15.40
CA GLU A 17 -7.06 9.68 -15.89
C GLU A 17 -8.40 9.46 -15.17
N THR A 18 -8.68 8.22 -14.79
CA THR A 18 -9.89 7.85 -14.04
C THR A 18 -9.75 8.17 -12.57
N LEU A 19 -8.53 8.04 -12.02
CA LEU A 19 -8.21 8.39 -10.63
C LEU A 19 -8.17 9.90 -10.36
N LEU A 20 -7.92 10.72 -11.40
CA LEU A 20 -7.90 12.18 -11.32
C LEU A 20 -9.30 12.81 -11.38
N LYS A 21 -10.35 12.03 -11.69
CA LYS A 21 -11.74 12.49 -11.58
C LYS A 21 -12.19 12.40 -10.11
N PRO A 22 -12.79 13.46 -9.52
CA PRO A 22 -13.16 13.48 -8.09
C PRO A 22 -14.08 12.28 -7.76
N PRO A 23 -13.90 11.64 -6.57
CA PRO A 23 -14.05 12.26 -5.25
C PRO A 23 -12.90 11.95 -4.27
N ASN A 24 -11.66 11.87 -4.77
CA ASN A 24 -10.54 11.41 -3.95
C ASN A 24 -10.03 12.50 -2.99
N ALA A 25 -9.67 12.11 -1.77
CA ALA A 25 -8.99 13.00 -0.83
C ALA A 25 -7.68 13.54 -1.45
N PRO A 26 -7.36 14.84 -1.26
CA PRO A 26 -6.12 15.40 -1.78
C PRO A 26 -4.92 14.65 -1.20
N PHE A 27 -3.90 14.43 -2.03
CA PHE A 27 -2.64 13.88 -1.54
C PHE A 27 -1.92 14.86 -0.61
N PRO A 28 -1.14 14.37 0.37
CA PRO A 28 -0.90 12.95 0.66
C PRO A 28 -2.03 12.31 1.47
N TRP A 29 -2.31 11.02 1.24
CA TRP A 29 -3.17 10.26 2.14
C TRP A 29 -2.39 9.93 3.41
N THR A 30 -2.96 10.28 4.56
CA THR A 30 -2.38 10.03 5.89
C THR A 30 -3.24 9.15 6.79
N LEU A 31 -4.52 8.97 6.46
CA LEU A 31 -5.50 8.19 7.21
C LEU A 31 -6.12 7.10 6.33
N PRO A 32 -6.51 5.94 6.88
CA PRO A 32 -7.12 4.85 6.13
C PRO A 32 -8.37 5.25 5.32
N GLU A 33 -9.14 6.22 5.82
CA GLU A 33 -10.39 6.70 5.22
C GLU A 33 -10.16 7.42 3.89
N HIS A 34 -8.94 7.91 3.64
CA HIS A 34 -8.58 8.49 2.35
C HIS A 34 -8.47 7.44 1.24
N ASN A 35 -8.23 6.17 1.59
CA ASN A 35 -8.20 5.08 0.63
C ASN A 35 -9.60 4.47 0.47
N THR A 36 -10.33 4.96 -0.52
CA THR A 36 -11.68 4.47 -0.87
C THR A 36 -11.65 3.20 -1.73
N TYR A 37 -10.48 2.77 -2.19
CA TYR A 37 -10.33 1.64 -3.11
C TYR A 37 -10.17 0.31 -2.38
N LYS A 38 -10.85 -0.73 -2.89
CA LYS A 38 -10.72 -2.11 -2.42
C LYS A 38 -10.10 -2.97 -3.51
N GLY A 39 -8.80 -3.22 -3.39
CA GLY A 39 -8.07 -3.97 -4.40
C GLY A 39 -6.57 -3.98 -4.17
N LEU A 40 -5.83 -4.05 -5.28
CA LEU A 40 -4.38 -3.87 -5.35
C LEU A 40 -4.09 -2.48 -5.94
N LEU A 41 -3.22 -1.71 -5.32
CA LEU A 41 -2.90 -0.35 -5.72
C LEU A 41 -1.40 -0.25 -6.00
N LEU A 42 -1.05 0.30 -7.17
CA LEU A 42 0.30 0.75 -7.47
C LEU A 42 0.43 2.19 -6.98
N VAL A 43 1.23 2.40 -5.94
CA VAL A 43 1.30 3.69 -5.24
C VAL A 43 2.72 4.10 -4.97
N ARG A 44 2.94 5.41 -4.83
CA ARG A 44 4.13 5.95 -4.19
C ARG A 44 3.89 6.12 -2.70
N VAL A 45 4.69 5.46 -1.89
CA VAL A 45 4.60 5.52 -0.42
C VAL A 45 5.82 6.21 0.17
N LEU A 46 5.58 7.01 1.20
CA LEU A 46 6.59 7.65 2.03
C LEU A 46 6.50 7.07 3.44
N PRO A 47 7.55 6.38 3.94
CA PRO A 47 7.56 5.88 5.31
C PRO A 47 7.63 7.01 6.35
N PRO A 48 7.20 6.77 7.59
CA PRO A 48 7.42 7.70 8.68
C PRO A 48 8.92 7.95 8.91
N THR A 49 9.30 9.21 9.16
CA THR A 49 10.67 9.63 9.53
C THR A 49 10.99 9.26 10.97
N THR A 50 9.98 9.44 11.82
CA THR A 50 10.10 9.27 13.25
C THR A 50 9.74 7.83 13.53
N ILE A 51 10.73 7.04 13.93
CA ILE A 51 10.65 6.10 15.05
C ILE A 51 9.43 6.38 15.95
N MET A 52 8.24 5.97 15.53
CA MET A 52 7.11 5.84 16.42
C MET A 52 7.40 4.61 17.27
N GLN A 53 8.04 4.84 18.41
CA GLN A 53 8.08 3.94 19.57
C GLN A 53 8.10 2.43 19.23
N GLY A 54 9.14 1.92 18.57
CA GLY A 54 9.31 0.48 18.37
C GLY A 54 8.35 -0.19 17.38
N THR A 55 7.68 0.58 16.51
CA THR A 55 6.81 0.01 15.47
C THR A 55 7.64 -0.61 14.34
N PRO A 56 7.47 -1.91 14.01
CA PRO A 56 8.24 -2.55 12.95
C PRO A 56 7.85 -1.99 11.56
N PRO A 57 8.79 -1.90 10.61
CA PRO A 57 8.48 -1.62 9.22
C PRO A 57 7.46 -2.62 8.65
N LEU A 58 6.52 -2.14 7.83
CA LEU A 58 5.39 -2.93 7.37
C LEU A 58 5.42 -3.19 5.86
N LEU A 59 5.70 -2.16 5.07
CA LEU A 59 5.61 -2.26 3.61
C LEU A 59 6.89 -2.85 3.04
N GLY A 60 6.74 -3.97 2.34
CA GLY A 60 7.83 -4.62 1.64
C GLY A 60 8.24 -3.82 0.41
N TYR A 61 9.54 -3.62 0.21
CA TYR A 61 10.15 -2.97 -0.95
C TYR A 61 11.16 -3.92 -1.59
N ARG A 62 11.08 -4.09 -2.91
CA ARG A 62 12.09 -4.81 -3.67
C ARG A 62 13.18 -3.83 -4.09
N THR A 63 14.39 -4.02 -3.56
CA THR A 63 15.57 -3.25 -3.93
C THR A 63 15.97 -3.47 -5.38
N HIS A 64 16.80 -2.60 -5.93
CA HIS A 64 17.27 -2.72 -7.32
C HIS A 64 18.01 -4.04 -7.61
N ASP A 65 18.59 -4.68 -6.60
CA ASP A 65 19.24 -6.00 -6.70
C ASP A 65 18.29 -7.19 -6.45
N GLY A 66 16.98 -6.94 -6.39
CA GLY A 66 15.92 -7.96 -6.35
C GLY A 66 15.53 -8.46 -4.95
N ARG A 67 16.18 -8.00 -3.89
CA ARG A 67 15.86 -8.41 -2.51
C ARG A 67 14.58 -7.77 -2.00
N LEU A 68 13.72 -8.57 -1.38
CA LEU A 68 12.58 -8.05 -0.62
C LEU A 68 13.06 -7.62 0.77
N THR A 69 12.91 -6.33 1.07
CA THR A 69 13.27 -5.72 2.35
C THR A 69 12.06 -4.98 2.92
N PHE A 70 12.10 -4.58 4.19
CA PHE A 70 11.06 -3.75 4.81
C PHE A 70 11.69 -2.46 5.35
N PRO A 71 12.05 -1.50 4.48
CA PRO A 71 12.85 -0.35 4.87
C PRO A 71 11.99 0.87 5.24
N LEU A 72 12.60 1.82 5.94
CA LEU A 72 12.05 3.17 6.14
C LEU A 72 12.65 4.21 5.15
N CYS A 73 13.52 3.76 4.26
CA CYS A 73 14.12 4.54 3.19
C CYS A 73 14.54 3.60 2.05
N ALA A 74 13.97 3.80 0.84
CA ALA A 74 14.35 3.02 -0.34
C ALA A 74 15.84 3.18 -0.69
N ALA A 75 16.36 4.40 -0.72
CA ALA A 75 17.77 4.64 -1.04
C ALA A 75 18.73 3.92 -0.07
N CYS A 76 18.46 3.93 1.24
CA CYS A 76 19.26 3.18 2.21
C CYS A 76 19.17 1.66 1.97
N ALA A 77 17.99 1.15 1.61
CA ALA A 77 17.80 -0.27 1.32
C ALA A 77 18.59 -0.70 0.08
N ASP A 78 18.56 0.09 -0.99
CA ASP A 78 19.29 -0.16 -2.23
C ASP A 78 20.81 -0.12 -2.01
N ASN A 79 21.28 0.89 -1.26
CA ASN A 79 22.70 1.08 -0.98
C ASN A 79 23.21 0.24 0.19
N LYS A 80 22.33 -0.48 0.90
CA LYS A 80 22.62 -1.25 2.13
C LYS A 80 23.29 -0.39 3.21
N GLU A 81 22.84 0.85 3.33
CA GLU A 81 23.34 1.80 4.32
C GLU A 81 22.88 1.38 5.72
N GLN A 82 23.84 1.31 6.64
CA GLN A 82 23.59 0.95 8.05
C GLN A 82 23.74 2.15 9.01
N HIS A 83 24.02 3.34 8.47
CA HIS A 83 24.18 4.57 9.24
C HIS A 83 22.86 5.34 9.36
N ILE A 84 22.88 6.42 10.14
CA ILE A 84 21.72 7.31 10.30
C ILE A 84 21.32 7.87 8.93
N CYS A 85 20.07 7.65 8.54
CA CYS A 85 19.56 8.10 7.24
C CYS A 85 19.36 9.62 7.23
N HIS A 86 19.96 10.30 6.23
CA HIS A 86 19.79 11.74 5.98
C HIS A 86 19.08 12.03 4.64
N HIS A 87 18.48 11.01 4.03
CA HIS A 87 17.79 11.15 2.75
C HIS A 87 16.50 11.97 2.88
N GLY A 88 16.26 12.86 1.93
CA GLY A 88 14.97 13.56 1.82
C GLY A 88 13.84 12.63 1.35
N ASP A 89 12.60 13.08 1.53
CA ASP A 89 11.39 12.29 1.29
C ASP A 89 11.31 11.67 -0.11
N LYS A 90 11.76 12.40 -1.15
CA LYS A 90 11.78 11.87 -2.52
C LYS A 90 12.62 10.59 -2.65
N LYS A 91 13.81 10.55 -2.04
CA LYS A 91 14.72 9.40 -2.04
C LYS A 91 14.29 8.30 -1.06
N ARG A 92 13.59 8.69 0.02
CA ARG A 92 13.03 7.74 1.00
C ARG A 92 11.82 7.00 0.45
N SER A 93 11.01 7.67 -0.37
CA SER A 93 9.79 7.11 -0.99
C SER A 93 10.08 6.17 -2.15
N TRP A 94 9.19 5.23 -2.42
CA TRP A 94 9.26 4.33 -3.57
C TRP A 94 7.87 4.05 -4.15
N VAL A 95 7.86 3.47 -5.34
CA VAL A 95 6.63 2.98 -6.01
C VAL A 95 6.59 1.47 -5.88
N SER A 96 5.47 0.93 -5.39
CA SER A 96 5.23 -0.52 -5.34
C SER A 96 3.73 -0.81 -5.29
N GLY A 97 3.38 -2.05 -5.65
CA GLY A 97 2.03 -2.58 -5.53
C GLY A 97 1.75 -3.06 -4.12
N TYR A 98 0.63 -2.64 -3.53
CA TYR A 98 0.16 -3.05 -2.21
C TYR A 98 -1.34 -3.31 -2.21
N THR A 99 -1.78 -4.26 -1.39
CA THR A 99 -3.22 -4.42 -1.15
C THR A 99 -3.75 -3.24 -0.33
N HIS A 100 -5.02 -2.90 -0.54
CA HIS A 100 -5.69 -1.88 0.27
C HIS A 100 -5.61 -2.17 1.79
N VAL A 101 -5.58 -3.44 2.21
CA VAL A 101 -5.44 -3.82 3.62
C VAL A 101 -4.06 -3.46 4.16
N GLU A 102 -2.99 -3.73 3.40
CA GLU A 102 -1.62 -3.34 3.76
C GLU A 102 -1.48 -1.83 3.81
N LEU A 103 -2.02 -1.10 2.83
CA LEU A 103 -1.98 0.36 2.80
C LEU A 103 -2.74 0.99 3.96
N ASN A 104 -3.95 0.51 4.25
CA ASN A 104 -4.74 1.00 5.37
C ASN A 104 -4.02 0.76 6.69
N LYS A 105 -3.34 -0.38 6.84
CA LYS A 105 -2.51 -0.62 8.03
C LYS A 105 -1.28 0.28 8.05
N ALA A 106 -0.62 0.51 6.92
CA ALA A 106 0.54 1.40 6.82
C ALA A 106 0.20 2.84 7.18
N LEU A 107 -0.96 3.34 6.73
CA LEU A 107 -1.47 4.68 7.06
C LEU A 107 -1.65 4.84 8.58
N GLN A 108 -2.19 3.83 9.27
CA GLN A 108 -2.27 3.82 10.74
C GLN A 108 -0.90 3.86 11.43
N LEU A 109 0.15 3.37 10.76
CA LEU A 109 1.53 3.37 11.27
C LEU A 109 2.33 4.60 10.82
N GLY A 110 1.65 5.63 10.27
CA GLY A 110 2.29 6.90 9.89
C GLY A 110 2.95 6.92 8.52
N TYR A 111 2.73 5.89 7.68
CA TYR A 111 3.08 5.99 6.26
C TYR A 111 2.15 6.98 5.57
N LYS A 112 2.65 7.59 4.49
CA LYS A 112 1.86 8.48 3.63
C LYS A 112 1.83 7.93 2.21
N VAL A 113 0.66 7.92 1.58
CA VAL A 113 0.57 7.70 0.13
C VAL A 113 0.66 9.07 -0.55
N VAL A 114 1.69 9.28 -1.36
CA VAL A 114 1.95 10.59 -1.99
C VAL A 114 1.49 10.66 -3.43
N ASP A 115 1.31 9.51 -4.09
CA ASP A 115 0.75 9.40 -5.44
C ASP A 115 0.14 8.01 -5.64
N VAL A 116 -0.88 7.91 -6.50
CA VAL A 116 -1.51 6.63 -6.89
C VAL A 116 -1.42 6.54 -8.41
N HIS A 117 -0.81 5.47 -8.90
CA HIS A 117 -0.56 5.25 -10.33
C HIS A 117 -1.67 4.42 -10.96
N GLU A 118 -2.01 3.28 -10.35
CA GLU A 118 -3.00 2.34 -10.88
C GLU A 118 -3.75 1.66 -9.73
N VAL A 119 -5.03 1.36 -9.94
CA VAL A 119 -5.83 0.60 -8.97
C VAL A 119 -6.52 -0.56 -9.69
N PHE A 120 -6.26 -1.77 -9.21
CA PHE A 120 -6.88 -3.01 -9.68
C PHE A 120 -7.99 -3.39 -8.71
N ILE A 121 -9.25 -3.19 -9.11
CA ILE A 121 -10.44 -3.52 -8.32
C ILE A 121 -11.24 -4.64 -8.97
N ASN A 122 -12.10 -5.32 -8.21
CA ASN A 122 -13.11 -6.20 -8.78
C ASN A 122 -14.47 -5.52 -8.66
N ILE A 123 -15.14 -5.32 -9.80
CA ILE A 123 -16.46 -4.63 -9.85
C ILE A 123 -17.59 -5.64 -9.59
N SER A 124 -17.37 -6.92 -9.86
CA SER A 124 -18.33 -7.98 -9.53
C SER A 124 -18.40 -8.15 -8.01
N ALA A 125 -19.57 -7.90 -7.45
CA ALA A 125 -19.92 -7.96 -6.03
C ALA A 125 -19.71 -9.33 -5.32
N PHE A 126 -19.04 -10.28 -5.96
CA PHE A 126 -18.75 -11.59 -5.39
C PHE A 126 -17.45 -11.57 -4.60
N PHE A 127 -17.54 -11.07 -3.37
CA PHE A 127 -16.58 -11.43 -2.34
C PHE A 127 -17.04 -12.73 -1.70
N PHE A 128 -16.29 -13.82 -1.88
CA PHE A 128 -16.62 -15.10 -1.24
C PHE A 128 -16.37 -14.99 0.27
N ASN A 129 -17.36 -15.37 1.06
CA ASN A 129 -17.25 -15.49 2.51
C ASN A 129 -17.30 -16.97 2.87
N SER A 130 -16.27 -17.47 3.54
CA SER A 130 -16.13 -18.91 3.85
C SER A 130 -16.97 -19.38 5.04
N ASN A 131 -17.87 -18.53 5.55
CA ASN A 131 -18.68 -18.79 6.74
C ASN A 131 -20.08 -19.38 6.45
N SER A 132 -20.38 -19.84 5.24
CA SER A 132 -21.57 -20.68 5.01
C SER A 132 -21.23 -22.13 5.38
N ASN A 133 -21.49 -22.50 6.64
CA ASN A 133 -21.70 -23.90 6.99
C ASN A 133 -22.90 -24.40 6.18
N ASP A 134 -22.64 -25.18 5.14
CA ASP A 134 -23.64 -26.01 4.50
C ASP A 134 -24.05 -27.11 5.49
N SER A 135 -25.13 -26.84 6.22
CA SER A 135 -25.89 -27.87 6.92
C SER A 135 -26.49 -28.82 5.87
N LYS A 136 -25.93 -30.02 5.75
CA LYS A 136 -26.64 -31.20 5.25
C LYS A 136 -26.83 -32.17 6.40
#